data_AF-A0A538HMM6-F1
#
_entry.id   AF-A0A538HMM6-F1
#
_cell.length_a   1.000
_cell.length_b   1.000
_cell.length_c   1.000
_cell.angle_alpha   90.00
_cell.angle_beta   90.00
_cell.angle_gamma   90.00
#
_symmetry.space_group_name_H-M   'P 1'
#
loop_
_entity.id
_entity.type
_entity.pdbx_description
1 polymer ?
#
loop_
_entity_poly.entity_id
_entity_poly.type
_entity_poly.pdbx_seq_one_letter_code
_entity_poly.pdbx_strand_id
1 'polypeptide(L)'
;HPSLIRIDADEVTYNMHIILRFELEQELIEGRVALKDLPQEWNARMDEYLGIDVPDDARGVLQDMHWAGGSLGYFPTYALGNVISVQIWDRLTADIGDVDDQMERGEFGEIREWLRSHLYVLGRKYTPQETIERVTGSRIDAVPYVRYLREKLAPQPA
;
A
#
# COMPACT_ATOMS: atom_id res chain seq x y z
N HIS A 1 -2.91 3.06 -15.20
CA HIS A 1 -3.88 2.31 -16.03
C HIS A 1 -4.27 1.07 -15.26
N PRO A 2 -5.58 0.77 -15.07
CA PRO A 2 -6.00 -0.43 -14.37
C PRO A 2 -5.41 -1.69 -15.01
N SER A 3 -4.89 -2.62 -14.19
CA SER A 3 -4.31 -3.88 -14.63
C SER A 3 -4.80 -5.03 -13.75
N LEU A 4 -4.75 -6.26 -14.28
CA LEU A 4 -5.36 -7.44 -13.66
C LEU A 4 -4.53 -8.00 -12.48
N ILE A 5 -3.21 -7.92 -12.61
CA ILE A 5 -2.26 -8.58 -11.72
C ILE A 5 -1.75 -7.58 -10.68
N ARG A 6 -2.02 -7.86 -9.40
CA ARG A 6 -1.70 -6.95 -8.29
C ARG A 6 -0.23 -6.53 -8.24
N ILE A 7 0.70 -7.45 -8.50
CA ILE A 7 2.14 -7.17 -8.44
C ILE A 7 2.63 -6.24 -9.57
N ASP A 8 1.84 -6.10 -10.63
CA ASP A 8 2.12 -5.24 -11.79
C ASP A 8 1.25 -3.97 -11.79
N ALA A 9 0.46 -3.75 -10.73
CA ALA A 9 -0.43 -2.60 -10.62
C ALA A 9 0.36 -1.31 -10.33
N ASP A 10 -0.12 -0.20 -10.90
CA ASP A 10 0.47 1.12 -10.64
C ASP A 10 0.16 1.62 -9.22
N GLU A 11 0.87 2.65 -8.77
CA GLU A 11 0.76 3.18 -7.41
C GLU A 11 -0.66 3.63 -7.02
N VAL A 12 -1.53 3.94 -8.00
CA VAL A 12 -2.91 4.38 -7.75
C VAL A 12 -3.81 3.16 -7.58
N THR A 13 -3.71 2.20 -8.50
CA THR A 13 -4.63 1.04 -8.53
C THR A 13 -4.20 -0.06 -7.59
N TYR A 14 -2.92 -0.13 -7.19
CA TYR A 14 -2.38 -1.17 -6.31
C TYR A 14 -3.19 -1.36 -5.03
N ASN A 15 -3.59 -0.27 -4.35
CA ASN A 15 -4.34 -0.38 -3.09
C ASN A 15 -5.77 -0.89 -3.29
N MET A 16 -6.38 -0.71 -4.49
CA MET A 16 -7.70 -1.27 -4.78
C MET A 16 -7.65 -2.81 -4.81
N HIS A 17 -6.57 -3.40 -5.32
CA HIS A 17 -6.35 -4.85 -5.25
C HIS A 17 -6.24 -5.36 -3.81
N ILE A 18 -5.66 -4.54 -2.92
CA ILE A 18 -5.54 -4.87 -1.49
C ILE A 18 -6.89 -4.78 -0.79
N ILE A 19 -7.67 -3.72 -1.03
CA ILE A 19 -9.00 -3.52 -0.47
C ILE A 19 -9.91 -4.69 -0.84
N LEU A 20 -9.96 -5.07 -2.13
CA LEU A 20 -10.73 -6.21 -2.61
C LEU A 20 -10.43 -7.49 -1.82
N ARG A 21 -9.14 -7.80 -1.60
CA ARG A 21 -8.73 -9.01 -0.87
C ARG A 21 -9.11 -8.93 0.60
N PHE A 22 -8.91 -7.77 1.22
CA PHE A 22 -9.23 -7.56 2.62
C PHE A 22 -10.73 -7.72 2.89
N GLU A 23 -11.58 -7.13 2.06
CA GLU A 23 -13.03 -7.25 2.21
C GLU A 23 -13.51 -8.68 2.01
N LEU A 24 -12.99 -9.39 0.99
CA LEU A 24 -13.27 -10.81 0.79
C LEU A 24 -12.81 -11.66 1.98
N GLU A 25 -11.63 -11.37 2.56
CA GLU A 25 -11.17 -12.05 3.78
C GLU A 25 -12.14 -11.85 4.95
N GLN A 26 -12.60 -10.61 5.18
CA GLN A 26 -13.58 -10.31 6.22
C GLN A 26 -14.89 -11.07 5.97
N GLU A 27 -15.41 -11.02 4.75
CA GLU A 27 -16.68 -11.68 4.41
C GLU A 27 -16.62 -13.21 4.48
N LEU A 28 -15.48 -13.82 4.12
CA LEU A 28 -15.26 -15.25 4.29
C LEU A 28 -15.22 -15.64 5.77
N ILE A 29 -14.51 -14.87 6.59
CA ILE A 29 -14.39 -15.11 8.05
C ILE A 29 -15.74 -14.94 8.74
N GLU A 30 -16.52 -13.95 8.32
CA GLU A 30 -17.85 -13.67 8.87
C GLU A 30 -18.95 -14.60 8.30
N GLY A 31 -18.62 -15.43 7.30
CA GLY A 31 -19.57 -16.34 6.65
C GLY A 31 -20.60 -15.65 5.76
N ARG A 32 -20.35 -14.40 5.33
CA ARG A 32 -21.19 -13.66 4.38
C ARG A 32 -20.99 -14.13 2.95
N VAL A 33 -19.77 -14.58 2.61
CA VAL A 33 -19.45 -15.22 1.33
C VAL A 33 -19.13 -16.69 1.59
N ALA A 34 -19.77 -17.58 0.84
CA ALA A 34 -19.38 -18.99 0.86
C ALA A 34 -18.15 -19.20 -0.02
N LEU A 35 -17.24 -20.07 0.41
CA LEU A 35 -15.97 -20.31 -0.30
C LEU A 35 -16.15 -20.68 -1.79
N LYS A 36 -17.22 -21.43 -2.11
CA LYS A 36 -17.54 -21.83 -3.49
C LYS A 36 -17.91 -20.65 -4.41
N ASP A 37 -18.36 -19.53 -3.83
CA ASP A 37 -18.83 -18.35 -4.56
C ASP A 37 -17.72 -17.30 -4.69
N LEU A 38 -16.57 -17.52 -4.02
CA LEU A 38 -15.43 -16.61 -4.02
C LEU A 38 -14.90 -16.22 -5.42
N PRO A 39 -14.83 -17.13 -6.43
CA PRO A 39 -14.43 -16.72 -7.78
C PRO A 39 -15.37 -15.69 -8.41
N GLN A 40 -16.68 -15.84 -8.20
CA GLN A 40 -17.67 -14.89 -8.72
C GLN A 40 -17.58 -13.54 -7.99
N GLU A 41 -17.48 -13.57 -6.67
CA GLU A 41 -17.34 -12.38 -5.82
C GLU A 41 -16.06 -11.59 -6.11
N TRP A 42 -14.98 -12.30 -6.44
CA TRP A 42 -13.74 -11.69 -6.91
C TRP A 42 -13.93 -10.95 -8.23
N ASN A 43 -14.51 -11.63 -9.23
CA ASN A 43 -14.69 -11.06 -10.57
C ASN A 43 -15.59 -9.82 -10.53
N ALA A 44 -16.66 -9.86 -9.73
CA ALA A 44 -17.55 -8.71 -9.53
C ALA A 44 -16.81 -7.49 -8.95
N ARG A 45 -15.97 -7.68 -7.92
CA ARG A 45 -15.20 -6.58 -7.32
C ARG A 45 -14.07 -6.07 -8.22
N MET A 46 -13.46 -6.94 -9.03
CA MET A 46 -12.46 -6.51 -10.02
C MET A 46 -13.10 -5.57 -11.06
N ASP A 47 -14.31 -5.88 -11.52
CA ASP A 47 -15.06 -4.99 -12.41
C ASP A 47 -15.49 -3.69 -11.69
N GLU A 48 -16.09 -3.81 -10.49
CA GLU A 48 -16.56 -2.65 -9.74
C GLU A 48 -15.44 -1.64 -9.39
N TYR A 49 -14.28 -2.13 -8.96
CA TYR A 49 -13.21 -1.28 -8.44
C TYR A 49 -12.22 -0.83 -9.51
N LEU A 50 -11.99 -1.67 -10.53
CA LEU A 50 -10.94 -1.45 -11.52
C LEU A 50 -11.45 -1.44 -12.95
N GLY A 51 -12.71 -1.83 -13.20
CA GLY A 51 -13.29 -1.94 -14.54
C GLY A 51 -12.65 -3.06 -15.37
N ILE A 52 -12.26 -4.16 -14.72
CA ILE A 52 -11.51 -5.25 -15.34
C ILE A 52 -12.33 -6.53 -15.36
N ASP A 53 -12.54 -7.05 -16.57
CA ASP A 53 -13.07 -8.40 -16.79
C ASP A 53 -11.98 -9.46 -16.54
N VAL A 54 -12.31 -10.47 -15.72
CA VAL A 54 -11.36 -11.50 -15.29
C VAL A 54 -11.52 -12.73 -16.18
N PRO A 55 -10.48 -13.10 -16.96
CA PRO A 55 -10.62 -14.10 -18.00
C PRO A 55 -10.66 -15.56 -17.49
N ASP A 56 -10.06 -15.83 -16.33
CA ASP A 56 -10.06 -17.13 -15.67
C ASP A 56 -9.62 -17.01 -14.20
N ASP A 57 -9.85 -18.07 -13.42
CA ASP A 57 -9.47 -18.11 -12.00
C ASP A 57 -7.96 -18.01 -11.78
N ALA A 58 -7.14 -18.51 -12.73
CA ALA A 58 -5.68 -18.46 -12.65
C ALA A 58 -5.16 -17.01 -12.65
N ARG A 59 -5.82 -16.13 -13.40
CA ARG A 59 -5.54 -14.68 -13.43
C ARG A 59 -6.51 -13.87 -12.55
N GLY A 60 -7.47 -14.55 -11.91
CA GLY A 60 -8.42 -14.02 -10.96
C GLY A 60 -8.05 -14.38 -9.52
N VAL A 61 -8.97 -15.04 -8.84
CA VAL A 61 -8.89 -15.42 -7.42
C VAL A 61 -7.65 -16.25 -7.05
N LEU A 62 -7.06 -16.99 -7.99
CA LEU A 62 -5.87 -17.83 -7.76
C LEU A 62 -4.54 -17.13 -8.09
N GLN A 63 -4.56 -15.83 -8.44
CA GLN A 63 -3.34 -15.12 -8.84
C GLN A 63 -2.28 -14.98 -7.74
N ASP A 64 -2.68 -15.11 -6.47
CA ASP A 64 -1.83 -14.94 -5.29
C ASP A 64 -1.76 -16.22 -4.45
N MET A 65 -0.57 -16.54 -3.92
CA MET A 65 -0.38 -17.74 -3.08
C MET A 65 -0.77 -17.55 -1.60
N HIS A 66 -1.08 -16.33 -1.17
CA HIS A 66 -1.26 -15.98 0.26
C HIS A 66 -2.31 -16.85 0.94
N TRP A 67 -3.49 -17.01 0.35
CA TRP A 67 -4.57 -17.81 0.93
C TRP A 67 -4.24 -19.30 0.94
N ALA A 68 -3.58 -19.81 -0.10
CA ALA A 68 -3.07 -21.19 -0.11
C ALA A 68 -2.02 -21.44 0.99
N GLY A 69 -1.22 -20.42 1.31
CA GLY A 69 -0.25 -20.43 2.42
C GLY A 69 -0.85 -20.10 3.79
N GLY A 70 -2.17 -19.92 3.91
CA GLY A 70 -2.84 -19.61 5.17
C GLY A 70 -2.63 -18.16 5.68
N SER A 71 -2.12 -17.26 4.84
CA SER A 71 -1.83 -15.87 5.20
C SER A 71 -3.07 -14.96 5.09
N LEU A 72 -4.11 -15.26 5.89
CA LEU A 72 -5.29 -14.40 6.03
C LEU A 72 -4.98 -13.18 6.91
N GLY A 73 -5.49 -12.00 6.54
CA GLY A 73 -5.20 -10.73 7.21
C GLY A 73 -3.83 -10.15 6.86
N TYR A 74 -3.14 -10.72 5.86
CA TYR A 74 -1.80 -10.28 5.45
C TYR A 74 -1.84 -9.12 4.46
N PHE A 75 -2.76 -9.15 3.48
CA PHE A 75 -2.81 -8.15 2.42
C PHE A 75 -2.88 -6.68 2.88
N PRO A 76 -3.63 -6.33 3.95
CA PRO A 76 -3.68 -4.94 4.45
C PRO A 76 -2.31 -4.34 4.76
N THR A 77 -1.32 -5.18 5.09
CA THR A 77 0.04 -4.72 5.40
C THR A 77 0.73 -4.05 4.21
N TYR A 78 0.41 -4.42 2.97
CA TYR A 78 0.97 -3.76 1.79
C TYR A 78 0.45 -2.32 1.63
N ALA A 79 -0.88 -2.13 1.76
CA ALA A 79 -1.48 -0.80 1.70
C ALA A 79 -1.02 0.08 2.87
N LEU A 80 -0.87 -0.52 4.05
CA LEU A 80 -0.30 0.16 5.22
C LEU A 80 1.12 0.67 4.95
N GLY A 81 1.95 -0.12 4.25
CA GLY A 81 3.28 0.30 3.82
C GLY A 81 3.26 1.55 2.92
N ASN A 82 2.35 1.59 1.94
CA ASN A 82 2.17 2.75 1.05
C ASN A 82 1.74 4.01 1.81
N VAL A 83 0.82 3.87 2.77
CA VAL A 83 0.37 4.99 3.59
C VAL A 83 1.48 5.52 4.48
N ILE A 84 2.18 4.63 5.17
CA ILE A 84 3.26 4.96 6.09
C ILE A 84 4.46 5.58 5.36
N SER A 85 4.77 5.13 4.14
CA SER A 85 5.94 5.61 3.40
C SER A 85 5.88 7.11 3.16
N VAL A 86 4.71 7.66 2.82
CA VAL A 86 4.54 9.10 2.59
C VAL A 86 4.61 9.89 3.89
N GLN A 87 4.06 9.39 5.00
CA GLN A 87 4.21 10.08 6.30
C GLN A 87 5.66 10.16 6.76
N ILE A 88 6.44 9.09 6.52
CA ILE A 88 7.88 9.07 6.79
C ILE A 88 8.59 10.04 5.84
N TRP A 89 8.24 10.02 4.56
CA TRP A 89 8.84 10.89 3.54
C TRP A 89 8.61 12.38 3.82
N ASP A 90 7.39 12.76 4.15
CA ASP A 90 7.04 14.15 4.52
C ASP A 90 7.88 14.63 5.71
N ARG A 91 8.06 13.77 6.71
CA ARG A 91 8.86 14.13 7.88
C ARG A 91 10.35 14.23 7.55
N LEU A 92 10.86 13.27 6.78
CA LEU A 92 12.25 13.22 6.35
C LEU A 92 12.62 14.46 5.53
N THR A 93 11.77 14.81 4.56
CA THR A 93 11.96 16.00 3.70
C THR A 93 11.87 17.30 4.49
N ALA A 94 10.96 17.40 5.47
CA ALA A 94 10.91 18.55 6.36
C ALA A 94 12.15 18.70 7.25
N ASP A 95 12.77 17.60 7.67
CA ASP A 95 13.95 17.61 8.55
C ASP A 95 15.27 17.83 7.77
N ILE A 96 15.39 17.31 6.55
CA ILE A 96 16.61 17.41 5.72
C ILE A 96 16.58 18.67 4.84
N GLY A 97 15.45 18.96 4.18
CA GLY A 97 15.33 20.05 3.21
C GLY A 97 15.56 19.62 1.77
N ASP A 98 16.79 19.73 1.26
CA ASP A 98 17.15 19.62 -0.17
C ASP A 98 17.22 18.17 -0.73
N VAL A 99 16.31 17.30 -0.27
CA VAL A 99 16.34 15.85 -0.54
C VAL A 99 16.30 15.53 -2.04
N ASP A 100 15.46 16.22 -2.82
CA ASP A 100 15.34 15.97 -4.26
C ASP A 100 16.65 16.33 -4.99
N ASP A 101 17.26 17.47 -4.65
CA ASP A 101 18.54 17.91 -5.23
C ASP A 101 19.68 16.92 -4.88
N GLN A 102 19.68 16.38 -3.66
CA GLN A 102 20.62 15.32 -3.26
C GLN A 102 20.41 14.06 -4.10
N MET A 103 19.17 13.63 -4.30
CA MET A 103 18.84 12.45 -5.11
C MET A 103 19.26 12.63 -6.58
N GLU A 104 19.07 13.81 -7.17
CA GLU A 104 19.52 14.11 -8.54
C GLU A 104 21.04 13.99 -8.70
N ARG A 105 21.81 14.29 -7.63
CA ARG A 105 23.27 14.11 -7.59
C ARG A 105 23.70 12.69 -7.22
N GLY A 106 22.75 11.79 -6.90
CA GLY A 106 23.03 10.44 -6.43
C GLY A 106 23.50 10.37 -4.97
N GLU A 107 23.22 11.39 -4.18
CA GLU A 107 23.60 11.52 -2.78
C GLU A 107 22.47 10.99 -1.87
N PHE A 108 22.61 9.78 -1.35
CA PHE A 108 21.60 9.15 -0.47
C PHE A 108 22.05 9.05 1.00
N GLY A 109 23.18 9.68 1.34
CA GLY A 109 23.83 9.56 2.64
C GLY A 109 22.95 10.07 3.79
N GLU A 110 22.40 11.27 3.63
CA GLU A 110 21.57 11.91 4.66
C GLU A 110 20.22 11.21 4.82
N ILE A 111 19.58 10.83 3.71
CA ILE A 111 18.34 10.04 3.71
C ILE A 111 18.53 8.75 4.51
N ARG A 112 19.60 7.99 4.22
CA ARG A 112 19.93 6.74 4.92
C ARG A 112 20.19 6.98 6.41
N GLU A 113 20.94 8.03 6.75
CA GLU A 113 21.28 8.33 8.14
C GLU A 113 20.06 8.78 8.94
N TRP A 114 19.18 9.57 8.34
CA TRP A 114 17.92 9.98 8.95
C TRP A 114 17.04 8.75 9.24
N LEU A 115 16.84 7.88 8.25
CA LEU A 115 16.08 6.64 8.43
C LEU A 115 16.69 5.72 9.50
N ARG A 116 18.02 5.63 9.55
CA ARG A 116 18.72 4.85 10.58
C ARG A 116 18.45 5.37 11.98
N SER A 117 18.63 6.68 12.19
CA SER A 117 18.57 7.33 13.49
C SER A 117 17.16 7.54 14.01
N HIS A 118 16.16 7.68 13.12
CA HIS A 118 14.77 7.95 13.52
C HIS A 118 13.89 6.70 13.48
N LEU A 119 14.08 5.81 12.51
CA LEU A 119 13.22 4.64 12.31
C LEU A 119 13.92 3.33 12.65
N TYR A 120 15.03 3.00 11.98
CA TYR A 120 15.60 1.65 12.05
C TYR A 120 16.16 1.31 13.43
N VAL A 121 16.68 2.29 14.16
CA VAL A 121 17.16 2.12 15.55
C VAL A 121 16.06 1.65 16.51
N LEU A 122 14.78 1.92 16.19
CA LEU A 122 13.65 1.57 17.05
C LEU A 122 13.36 0.06 17.01
N GLY A 123 13.74 -0.63 15.93
CA GLY A 123 13.53 -2.07 15.76
C GLY A 123 12.10 -2.48 16.09
N ARG A 124 11.95 -3.42 17.04
CA ARG A 124 10.64 -3.90 17.55
C ARG A 124 10.32 -3.37 18.96
N LYS A 125 10.93 -2.27 19.37
CA LYS A 125 10.77 -1.70 20.72
C LYS A 125 9.37 -1.13 20.97
N TYR A 126 8.71 -0.65 19.91
CA TYR A 126 7.40 -0.03 19.94
C TYR A 126 6.44 -0.75 19.00
N THR A 127 5.14 -0.63 19.24
CA THR A 127 4.13 -1.07 18.27
C THR A 127 4.25 -0.28 16.96
N PRO A 128 3.70 -0.76 15.83
CA PRO A 128 3.74 -0.01 14.58
C PRO A 128 3.18 1.40 14.71
N GLN A 129 2.02 1.54 15.36
CA GLN A 129 1.37 2.83 15.59
C GLN A 129 2.26 3.80 16.38
N GLU A 130 2.84 3.34 17.50
CA GLU A 130 3.73 4.15 18.33
C GLU A 130 5.04 4.49 17.60
N THR A 131 5.54 3.58 16.77
CA THR A 131 6.74 3.81 15.94
C THR A 131 6.48 4.96 14.97
N ILE A 132 5.36 4.91 14.23
CA ILE A 132 5.02 5.97 13.27
C ILE A 132 4.73 7.29 13.97
N GLU A 133 4.07 7.28 15.12
CA GLU A 133 3.84 8.50 15.91
C GLU A 133 5.14 9.14 16.41
N ARG A 134 6.11 8.33 16.84
CA ARG A 134 7.45 8.82 17.23
C ARG A 134 8.25 9.35 16.07
N VAL A 135 8.19 8.69 14.92
CA VAL A 135 8.97 9.08 13.74
C VAL A 135 8.37 10.32 13.08
N THR A 136 7.06 10.37 12.91
CA THR A 136 6.37 11.36 12.07
C THR A 136 5.67 12.46 12.88
N GLY A 137 5.46 12.27 14.18
CA GLY A 137 4.67 13.16 15.03
C GLY A 137 3.15 12.97 14.89
N SER A 138 2.69 11.98 14.12
CA SER A 138 1.27 11.73 13.88
C SER A 138 0.93 10.24 13.87
N ARG A 139 -0.33 9.93 14.13
CA ARG A 139 -0.86 8.56 13.94
C ARG A 139 -0.81 8.18 12.46
N ILE A 140 -0.80 6.87 12.18
CA ILE A 140 -1.00 6.36 10.82
C ILE A 140 -2.26 6.97 10.21
N ASP A 141 -2.10 7.65 9.08
CA ASP A 141 -3.15 8.42 8.40
C ASP A 141 -2.96 8.32 6.88
N ALA A 142 -4.05 8.03 6.15
CA ALA A 142 -4.06 7.92 4.69
C ALA A 142 -4.05 9.28 3.98
N VAL A 143 -4.37 10.38 4.66
CA VAL A 143 -4.48 11.72 4.05
C VAL A 143 -3.19 12.15 3.33
N PRO A 144 -1.98 12.03 3.92
CA PRO A 144 -0.73 12.36 3.24
C PRO A 144 -0.51 11.56 1.94
N TYR A 145 -0.80 10.26 1.97
CA TYR A 145 -0.67 9.40 0.80
C TYR A 145 -1.64 9.79 -0.32
N VAL A 146 -2.90 10.07 0.00
CA VAL A 146 -3.89 10.55 -0.99
C VAL A 146 -3.48 11.92 -1.56
N ARG A 147 -2.93 12.81 -0.73
CA ARG A 147 -2.39 14.09 -1.18
C ARG A 147 -1.25 13.89 -2.18
N TYR A 148 -0.26 13.06 -1.84
CA TYR A 148 0.86 12.72 -2.72
C TYR A 148 0.39 12.22 -4.10
N LEU A 149 -0.56 11.27 -4.12
CA LEU A 149 -1.10 10.76 -5.40
C LEU A 149 -1.79 11.86 -6.21
N ARG A 150 -2.57 12.73 -5.57
CA ARG A 150 -3.25 13.84 -6.25
C ARG A 150 -2.27 14.85 -6.82
N GLU A 151 -1.23 15.20 -6.08
CA GLU A 151 -0.20 16.16 -6.52
C GLU A 151 0.63 15.60 -7.67
N LYS A 152 1.07 14.35 -7.56
CA LYS A 152 1.90 13.69 -8.59
C LYS A 152 1.15 13.49 -9.91
N LEU A 153 -0.15 13.23 -9.86
CA LEU A 153 -0.99 12.99 -11.03
C LEU A 153 -1.72 14.24 -11.51
N ALA A 154 -1.60 15.36 -10.80
CA ALA A 154 -2.16 16.62 -11.25
C ALA A 154 -1.60 16.96 -12.64
N PRO A 155 -2.41 17.59 -13.53
CA PRO A 155 -1.90 18.08 -14.80
C PRO A 155 -0.70 18.98 -14.54
N GLN A 156 0.48 18.57 -15.02
CA GLN A 156 1.66 19.41 -14.89
C GLN A 156 1.52 20.61 -15.84
N PRO A 157 1.92 21.82 -15.42
CA PRO A 157 1.97 22.96 -16.32
C PRO A 157 2.86 22.63 -17.53
N ALA A 158 2.37 22.97 -18.71
CA ALA A 158 3.05 22.75 -19.99
C ALA A 158 4.36 23.54 -20.11
#